data_AF-R4KI29-F1
#
_entry.id   AF-R4KI29-F1
#
_cell.length_a   1.000
_cell.length_b   1.000
_cell.length_c   1.000
_cell.angle_alpha   90.00
_cell.angle_beta   90.00
_cell.angle_gamma   90.00
#
_symmetry.space_group_name_H-M   'P 1'
#
loop_
_entity.id
_entity.type
_entity.pdbx_description
1 polymer ?
#
loop_
_entity_poly.entity_id
_entity_poly.type
_entity_poly.pdbx_seq_one_letter_code
_entity_poly.pdbx_strand_id
1 'polypeptide(L)'
;MTYIHFTDEQKQRANSVDLVDFLQRQGEQLIRSGREWRWKRFDSVTVRGNEWFRHSRKEGGRAIDFVQQFFDLSFPEAVTLLIGGESGVEWNQISKSTPAPRKDFALPKANLDMRRVFAYLIKQRFIDRDVLSHFAHEKLVYEDKEYHNAVFMGLDEKGVARHAHKRGTYTQGEPYKGNVEGSDPKYSFHWIGESDILHVFEAPVDMLSFITLNKNGWQRHSYVTLDGVSEHAMLRQLELNPHLKSVVLCLDHDEAGIEATGRLKDILSGKGYTEISVMQSQNKDWNEDLKARNGVSPIPAQEHPKLVLLPAVVAVLHDLCKVLSAQKDLDSFLTECYETVEPFLASGKSATENAEAVRECLQCMAAGSFVLMHRQLRQMEQPVTTEQLLQKLEYSYRPHEDRGWLRTKTEHIRQDVSDIGRQLQASGIRTLADKEKLLSSYQRLALDCVKALLFVELEMPKMLPAQEQASNFIMAM
;
A
#
# COMPACT_ATOMS: atom_id res chain seq x y z
N MET A 1 -33.52 4.49 8.76
CA MET A 1 -33.41 4.66 7.29
C MET A 1 -34.26 3.58 6.62
N THR A 2 -35.05 3.95 5.62
CA THR A 2 -35.84 3.03 4.79
C THR A 2 -34.89 2.13 4.00
N TYR A 3 -35.00 0.81 4.13
CA TYR A 3 -34.11 -0.11 3.42
C TYR A 3 -34.44 -0.11 1.93
N ILE A 4 -33.53 0.42 1.10
CA ILE A 4 -33.70 0.45 -0.36
C ILE A 4 -33.21 -0.89 -0.92
N HIS A 5 -34.13 -1.70 -1.42
CA HIS A 5 -33.80 -2.95 -2.13
C HIS A 5 -33.42 -2.64 -3.58
N PHE A 6 -32.22 -3.06 -3.99
CA PHE A 6 -31.81 -3.07 -5.41
C PHE A 6 -31.80 -4.49 -5.96
N THR A 7 -32.32 -4.66 -7.18
CA THR A 7 -32.24 -5.94 -7.90
C THR A 7 -30.79 -6.21 -8.33
N ASP A 8 -30.47 -7.47 -8.62
CA ASP A 8 -29.12 -7.82 -9.08
C ASP A 8 -28.80 -7.21 -10.44
N GLU A 9 -29.81 -6.99 -11.30
CA GLU A 9 -29.65 -6.26 -12.56
C GLU A 9 -29.26 -4.80 -12.31
N GLN A 10 -29.88 -4.13 -11.34
CA GLN A 10 -29.53 -2.75 -10.98
C GLN A 10 -28.10 -2.65 -10.46
N LYS A 11 -27.67 -3.59 -9.61
CA LYS A 11 -26.29 -3.67 -9.13
C LYS A 11 -25.31 -3.94 -10.26
N GLN A 12 -25.65 -4.84 -11.19
CA GLN A 12 -24.82 -5.13 -12.36
C GLN A 12 -24.70 -3.92 -13.29
N ARG A 13 -25.80 -3.21 -13.54
CA ARG A 13 -25.80 -1.97 -14.33
C ARG A 13 -24.93 -0.89 -13.68
N ALA A 14 -25.13 -0.62 -12.38
CA ALA A 14 -24.30 0.33 -11.65
C ALA A 14 -22.81 -0.03 -11.71
N ASN A 15 -22.47 -1.32 -11.52
CA ASN A 15 -21.10 -1.78 -11.63
C ASN A 15 -20.54 -1.81 -13.06
N SER A 16 -21.36 -1.63 -14.09
CA SER A 16 -20.93 -1.60 -15.49
C SER A 16 -20.68 -0.19 -16.00
N VAL A 17 -20.90 0.84 -15.19
CA VAL A 17 -20.58 2.24 -15.53
C VAL A 17 -19.09 2.38 -15.85
N ASP A 18 -18.79 3.03 -16.97
CA ASP A 18 -17.43 3.40 -17.35
C ASP A 18 -16.91 4.52 -16.43
N LEU A 19 -15.89 4.20 -15.63
CA LEU A 19 -15.27 5.14 -14.70
C LEU A 19 -14.53 6.27 -15.41
N VAL A 20 -14.10 6.07 -16.66
CA VAL A 20 -13.47 7.14 -17.46
C VAL A 20 -14.50 8.20 -17.80
N ASP A 21 -15.66 7.79 -18.33
CA ASP A 21 -16.80 8.68 -18.62
C ASP A 21 -17.30 9.36 -17.34
N PHE A 22 -17.48 8.58 -16.27
CA PHE A 22 -17.90 9.12 -14.98
C PHE A 22 -16.97 10.23 -14.49
N LEU A 23 -15.66 9.97 -14.38
CA LEU A 23 -14.69 10.95 -13.89
C LEU A 23 -14.60 12.20 -14.76
N GLN A 24 -14.60 12.04 -16.09
CA GLN A 24 -14.57 13.18 -17.01
C GLN A 24 -15.78 14.10 -16.84
N ARG A 25 -16.98 13.52 -16.65
CA ARG A 25 -18.21 14.31 -16.38
C ARG A 25 -18.21 14.96 -15.00
N GLN A 26 -17.43 14.44 -14.05
CA GLN A 26 -17.16 15.11 -12.75
C GLN A 26 -16.06 16.18 -12.84
N GLY A 27 -15.52 16.47 -14.03
CA GLY A 27 -14.46 17.48 -14.23
C GLY A 27 -13.06 17.00 -13.85
N GLU A 28 -12.89 15.70 -13.57
CA GLU A 28 -11.61 15.13 -13.17
C GLU A 28 -10.68 14.88 -14.37
N GLN A 29 -9.37 15.02 -14.15
CA GLN A 29 -8.36 14.86 -15.21
C GLN A 29 -7.75 13.45 -15.20
N LEU A 30 -7.71 12.81 -16.37
CA LEU A 30 -7.12 11.48 -16.58
C LEU A 30 -5.95 11.56 -17.56
N ILE A 31 -4.85 10.85 -17.25
CA ILE A 31 -3.65 10.76 -18.08
C ILE A 31 -3.49 9.32 -18.56
N ARG A 32 -3.13 9.11 -19.82
CA ARG A 32 -2.96 7.76 -20.36
C ARG A 32 -1.79 7.04 -19.68
N SER A 33 -2.02 5.82 -19.19
CA SER A 33 -1.02 4.96 -18.56
C SER A 33 -1.09 3.55 -19.16
N GLY A 34 -0.45 3.35 -20.31
CA GLY A 34 -0.52 2.10 -21.06
C GLY A 34 -1.94 1.83 -21.56
N ARG A 35 -2.56 0.75 -21.09
CA ARG A 35 -3.96 0.39 -21.43
C ARG A 35 -4.99 1.06 -20.52
N GLU A 36 -4.54 1.60 -19.41
CA GLU A 36 -5.36 2.19 -18.35
C GLU A 36 -5.27 3.72 -18.40
N TRP A 37 -6.08 4.36 -17.57
CA TRP A 37 -6.02 5.80 -17.33
C TRP A 37 -5.60 6.02 -15.88
N ARG A 38 -4.59 6.85 -15.64
CA ARG A 38 -4.19 7.30 -14.31
C ARG A 38 -4.98 8.55 -13.95
N TRP A 39 -5.55 8.57 -12.77
CA TRP A 39 -6.25 9.74 -12.27
C TRP A 39 -5.27 10.78 -11.75
N LYS A 40 -5.33 12.03 -12.24
CA LYS A 40 -4.35 13.07 -11.88
C LYS A 40 -4.43 13.48 -10.42
N ARG A 41 -5.64 13.54 -9.85
CA ARG A 41 -5.86 13.89 -8.44
C ARG A 41 -5.34 12.81 -7.50
N PHE A 42 -5.45 11.55 -7.91
CA PHE A 42 -4.92 10.40 -7.18
C PHE A 42 -4.01 9.58 -8.11
N ASP A 43 -2.76 10.00 -8.22
CA ASP A 43 -1.76 9.44 -9.15
C ASP A 43 -1.48 7.93 -8.97
N SER A 44 -1.70 7.42 -7.76
CA SER A 44 -1.68 5.99 -7.44
C SER A 44 -2.89 5.20 -7.94
N VAL A 45 -3.94 5.86 -8.44
CA VAL A 45 -5.18 5.22 -8.91
C VAL A 45 -5.20 5.14 -10.42
N THR A 46 -5.37 3.93 -10.95
CA THR A 46 -5.66 3.69 -12.36
C THR A 46 -7.08 3.16 -12.55
N VAL A 47 -7.70 3.54 -13.66
CA VAL A 47 -9.04 3.11 -14.07
C VAL A 47 -8.99 2.49 -15.46
N ARG A 48 -9.78 1.44 -15.66
CA ARG A 48 -9.92 0.73 -16.93
C ARG A 48 -11.37 0.29 -17.11
N GLY A 49 -12.12 1.04 -17.91
CA GLY A 49 -13.55 0.81 -18.05
C GLY A 49 -14.23 1.00 -16.69
N ASN A 50 -14.91 -0.03 -16.21
CA ASN A 50 -15.62 -0.02 -14.94
C ASN A 50 -14.79 -0.51 -13.74
N GLU A 51 -13.51 -0.83 -13.95
CA GLU A 51 -12.60 -1.30 -12.91
C GLU A 51 -11.59 -0.21 -12.52
N TRP A 52 -11.17 -0.23 -11.26
CA TRP A 52 -10.13 0.66 -10.76
C TRP A 52 -9.18 -0.08 -9.83
N PHE A 53 -7.95 0.44 -9.72
CA PHE A 53 -6.92 -0.10 -8.83
C PHE A 53 -6.05 1.03 -8.28
N ARG A 54 -5.86 1.06 -6.96
CA ARG A 54 -4.93 1.93 -6.25
C ARG A 54 -3.65 1.17 -5.94
N HIS A 55 -2.59 1.48 -6.69
CA HIS A 55 -1.30 0.81 -6.64
C HIS A 55 -0.61 0.95 -5.28
N SER A 56 -0.72 2.10 -4.62
CA SER A 56 -0.11 2.34 -3.31
C SER A 56 -0.65 1.42 -2.22
N ARG A 57 -1.96 1.11 -2.24
CA ARG A 57 -2.63 0.28 -1.21
C ARG A 57 -2.97 -1.13 -1.66
N LYS A 58 -2.74 -1.44 -2.95
CA LYS A 58 -3.14 -2.69 -3.61
C LYS A 58 -4.64 -3.00 -3.44
N GLU A 59 -5.45 -1.97 -3.55
CA GLU A 59 -6.92 -2.05 -3.45
C GLU A 59 -7.53 -1.79 -4.81
N GLY A 60 -8.66 -2.43 -5.09
CA GLY A 60 -9.38 -2.20 -6.33
C GLY A 60 -10.80 -2.73 -6.25
N GLY A 61 -11.60 -2.38 -7.23
CA GLY A 61 -13.01 -2.74 -7.28
C GLY A 61 -13.66 -2.30 -8.57
N ARG A 62 -14.99 -2.25 -8.56
CA ARG A 62 -15.79 -1.77 -9.68
C ARG A 62 -16.37 -0.39 -9.41
N ALA A 63 -17.22 0.08 -10.31
CA ALA A 63 -17.78 1.42 -10.24
C ALA A 63 -18.54 1.73 -8.94
N ILE A 64 -19.29 0.78 -8.37
CA ILE A 64 -19.94 1.00 -7.06
C ILE A 64 -18.89 1.23 -5.97
N ASP A 65 -17.91 0.33 -5.85
CA ASP A 65 -16.85 0.46 -4.84
C ASP A 65 -16.08 1.77 -5.02
N PHE A 66 -15.84 2.17 -6.28
CA PHE A 66 -15.15 3.40 -6.62
C PHE A 66 -15.86 4.63 -6.05
N VAL A 67 -17.16 4.81 -6.33
CA VAL A 67 -17.89 5.99 -5.86
C VAL A 67 -18.16 5.92 -4.36
N GLN A 68 -18.30 4.71 -3.77
CA GLN A 68 -18.38 4.59 -2.32
C GLN A 68 -17.10 5.09 -1.63
N GLN A 69 -15.94 4.84 -2.24
CA GLN A 69 -14.65 5.15 -1.64
C GLN A 69 -14.18 6.58 -1.92
N PHE A 70 -14.17 6.99 -3.20
CA PHE A 70 -13.61 8.28 -3.60
C PHE A 70 -14.63 9.42 -3.56
N PHE A 71 -15.92 9.11 -3.51
CA PHE A 71 -17.01 10.09 -3.40
C PHE A 71 -17.80 9.95 -2.10
N ASP A 72 -17.35 9.09 -1.17
CA ASP A 72 -17.89 8.91 0.18
C ASP A 72 -19.40 8.57 0.24
N LEU A 73 -19.91 7.89 -0.79
CA LEU A 73 -21.33 7.53 -0.88
C LEU A 73 -21.64 6.21 -0.18
N SER A 74 -22.78 6.10 0.48
CA SER A 74 -23.29 4.81 0.97
C SER A 74 -23.61 3.88 -0.22
N PHE A 75 -23.78 2.58 0.04
CA PHE A 75 -24.12 1.64 -1.04
C PHE A 75 -25.41 2.04 -1.79
N PRO A 76 -26.51 2.42 -1.10
CA PRO A 76 -27.71 2.88 -1.80
C PRO A 76 -27.51 4.16 -2.61
N GLU A 77 -26.79 5.13 -2.07
CA GLU A 77 -26.48 6.39 -2.78
C GLU A 77 -25.61 6.13 -4.01
N ALA A 78 -24.60 5.28 -3.88
CA ALA A 78 -23.72 4.86 -4.96
C ALA A 78 -24.48 4.18 -6.10
N VAL A 79 -25.33 3.19 -5.78
CA VAL A 79 -26.14 2.50 -6.80
C VAL A 79 -27.11 3.48 -7.46
N THR A 80 -27.79 4.32 -6.68
CA THR A 80 -28.74 5.31 -7.19
C THR A 80 -28.06 6.30 -8.15
N LEU A 81 -26.90 6.83 -7.79
CA LEU A 81 -26.11 7.72 -8.66
C LEU A 81 -25.71 7.04 -9.97
N LEU A 82 -25.19 5.82 -9.89
CA LEU A 82 -24.65 5.09 -11.04
C LEU A 82 -25.71 4.52 -11.99
N ILE A 83 -26.97 4.40 -11.56
CA ILE A 83 -28.09 4.07 -12.45
C ILE A 83 -28.84 5.31 -12.96
N GLY A 84 -28.38 6.52 -12.62
CA GLY A 84 -28.90 7.80 -13.11
C GLY A 84 -29.84 8.54 -12.16
N GLY A 85 -30.27 7.90 -11.05
CA GLY A 85 -31.13 8.47 -10.02
C GLY A 85 -32.41 9.13 -10.56
N GLU A 86 -32.91 10.14 -9.85
CA GLU A 86 -34.03 11.00 -10.29
C GLU A 86 -33.63 11.97 -11.42
N SER A 87 -32.33 12.18 -11.62
CA SER A 87 -31.77 13.09 -12.62
C SER A 87 -31.75 12.52 -14.04
N GLY A 88 -32.03 11.23 -14.21
CA GLY A 88 -32.10 10.56 -15.52
C GLY A 88 -30.77 10.49 -16.28
N VAL A 89 -29.63 10.63 -15.59
CA VAL A 89 -28.31 10.65 -16.25
C VAL A 89 -27.96 9.25 -16.76
N GLU A 90 -27.73 9.14 -18.08
CA GLU A 90 -27.22 7.92 -18.69
C GLU A 90 -25.69 7.93 -18.76
N TRP A 91 -25.08 7.03 -17.99
CA TRP A 91 -23.66 6.75 -18.01
C TRP A 91 -23.31 5.75 -19.09
N ASN A 92 -22.14 5.93 -19.73
CA ASN A 92 -21.62 4.91 -20.63
C ASN A 92 -21.44 3.58 -19.89
N GLN A 93 -21.84 2.49 -20.54
CA GLN A 93 -21.75 1.15 -19.98
C GLN A 93 -20.65 0.37 -20.67
N ILE A 94 -19.80 -0.29 -19.89
CA ILE A 94 -18.84 -1.27 -20.37
C ILE A 94 -19.58 -2.59 -20.57
N SER A 95 -19.67 -3.04 -21.82
CA SER A 95 -20.12 -4.40 -22.10
C SER A 95 -19.09 -5.40 -21.54
N LYS A 96 -19.55 -6.55 -21.04
CA LYS A 96 -18.68 -7.68 -20.69
C LYS A 96 -17.98 -8.21 -21.95
N SER A 97 -16.95 -7.51 -22.41
CA SER A 97 -16.03 -8.04 -23.39
C SER A 97 -15.03 -8.93 -22.65
N THR A 98 -14.81 -10.13 -23.16
CA THR A 98 -13.72 -10.99 -22.68
C THR A 98 -12.43 -10.17 -22.67
N PRO A 99 -11.64 -10.18 -21.59
CA PRO A 99 -10.36 -9.50 -21.57
C PRO A 99 -9.58 -9.90 -22.82
N ALA A 100 -9.08 -8.91 -23.57
CA ALA A 100 -8.26 -9.19 -24.75
C ALA A 100 -7.18 -10.22 -24.37
N PRO A 101 -6.95 -11.27 -25.18
CA PRO A 101 -6.00 -12.31 -24.86
C PRO A 101 -4.64 -11.68 -24.53
N ARG A 102 -3.97 -12.22 -23.51
CA ARG A 102 -2.61 -11.79 -23.16
C ARG A 102 -1.75 -12.03 -24.41
N LYS A 103 -1.07 -10.98 -24.89
CA LYS A 103 -0.09 -11.16 -25.95
C LYS A 103 1.05 -12.02 -25.44
N ASP A 104 1.60 -12.83 -26.34
CA ASP A 104 2.81 -13.58 -26.07
C ASP A 104 3.97 -12.62 -25.78
N PHE A 105 4.83 -13.01 -24.84
CA PHE A 105 6.03 -12.27 -24.54
C PHE A 105 6.97 -12.26 -25.75
N ALA A 106 7.37 -11.07 -26.17
CA ALA A 106 8.36 -10.89 -27.23
C ALA A 106 9.31 -9.75 -26.84
N LEU A 107 10.61 -10.03 -26.92
CA LEU A 107 11.63 -9.02 -26.65
C LEU A 107 11.59 -7.88 -27.69
N PRO A 108 11.75 -6.62 -27.26
CA PRO A 108 12.02 -5.52 -28.17
C PRO A 108 13.26 -5.81 -29.02
N LYS A 109 13.22 -5.44 -30.29
CA LYS A 109 14.36 -5.60 -31.19
C LYS A 109 15.55 -4.79 -30.64
N ALA A 110 16.71 -5.43 -30.50
CA ALA A 110 17.93 -4.76 -30.08
C ALA A 110 18.39 -3.74 -31.13
N ASN A 111 18.88 -2.60 -30.66
CA ASN A 111 19.61 -1.63 -31.46
C ASN A 111 21.00 -2.17 -31.84
N LEU A 112 21.63 -1.58 -32.86
CA LEU A 112 22.95 -1.99 -33.34
C LEU A 112 24.08 -1.66 -32.36
N ASP A 113 23.89 -0.62 -31.54
CA ASP A 113 24.79 -0.24 -30.47
C ASP A 113 24.00 0.20 -29.23
N MET A 114 24.70 0.40 -28.11
CA MET A 114 24.12 0.80 -26.83
C MET A 114 24.52 2.23 -26.43
N ARG A 115 24.85 3.10 -27.40
CA ARG A 115 25.45 4.41 -27.11
C ARG A 115 24.57 5.29 -26.22
N ARG A 116 23.25 5.28 -26.44
CA ARG A 116 22.32 6.13 -25.66
C ARG A 116 22.09 5.55 -24.28
N VAL A 117 21.95 4.24 -24.17
CA VAL A 117 21.81 3.55 -22.87
C VAL A 117 23.06 3.75 -22.01
N PHE A 118 24.27 3.56 -22.57
CA PHE A 118 25.51 3.82 -21.85
C PHE A 118 25.65 5.29 -21.45
N ALA A 119 25.35 6.22 -22.36
CA ALA A 119 25.39 7.65 -22.04
C ALA A 119 24.41 8.00 -20.91
N TYR A 120 23.19 7.48 -20.95
CA TYR A 120 22.18 7.72 -19.92
C TYR A 120 22.57 7.11 -18.58
N LEU A 121 22.85 5.80 -18.52
CA LEU A 121 23.12 5.11 -17.27
C LEU A 121 24.42 5.58 -16.60
N ILE A 122 25.46 5.92 -17.38
CA ILE A 122 26.72 6.40 -16.82
C ILE A 122 26.65 7.89 -16.49
N LYS A 123 26.15 8.75 -17.39
CA LYS A 123 26.24 10.21 -17.19
C LYS A 123 25.09 10.80 -16.38
N GLN A 124 23.90 10.20 -16.46
CA GLN A 124 22.71 10.71 -15.77
C GLN A 124 22.38 9.90 -14.52
N ARG A 125 22.70 8.60 -14.53
CA ARG A 125 22.46 7.70 -13.40
C ARG A 125 23.75 7.34 -12.64
N PHE A 126 24.90 7.80 -13.09
CA PHE A 126 26.21 7.62 -12.44
C PHE A 126 26.61 6.15 -12.20
N ILE A 127 25.96 5.21 -12.91
CA ILE A 127 26.30 3.79 -12.84
C ILE A 127 27.73 3.60 -13.33
N ASP A 128 28.50 2.82 -12.58
CA ASP A 128 29.88 2.51 -12.95
C ASP A 128 29.95 1.80 -14.30
N ARG A 129 30.93 2.21 -15.11
CA ARG A 129 31.07 1.70 -16.47
C ARG A 129 31.34 0.20 -16.50
N ASP A 130 32.16 -0.32 -15.60
CA ASP A 130 32.55 -1.73 -15.61
C ASP A 130 31.39 -2.61 -15.14
N VAL A 131 30.64 -2.13 -14.15
CA VAL A 131 29.37 -2.74 -13.71
C VAL A 131 28.41 -2.83 -14.88
N LEU A 132 28.11 -1.72 -15.56
CA LEU A 132 27.20 -1.72 -16.71
C LEU A 132 27.70 -2.60 -17.86
N SER A 133 29.01 -2.55 -18.14
CA SER A 133 29.62 -3.34 -19.22
C SER A 133 29.50 -4.84 -18.96
N HIS A 134 29.59 -5.28 -17.72
CA HIS A 134 29.36 -6.68 -17.35
C HIS A 134 27.93 -7.13 -17.71
N PHE A 135 26.90 -6.42 -17.25
CA PHE A 135 25.51 -6.79 -17.58
C PHE A 135 25.19 -6.71 -19.07
N ALA A 136 25.83 -5.80 -19.81
CA ALA A 136 25.72 -5.76 -21.26
C ALA A 136 26.42 -6.95 -21.95
N HIS A 137 27.57 -7.38 -21.44
CA HIS A 137 28.31 -8.54 -21.95
C HIS A 137 27.53 -9.84 -21.75
N GLU A 138 26.92 -10.00 -20.57
CA GLU A 138 26.01 -11.10 -20.25
C GLU A 138 24.67 -11.02 -21.01
N LYS A 139 24.53 -10.02 -21.88
CA LYS A 139 23.33 -9.73 -22.68
C LYS A 139 22.10 -9.49 -21.80
N LEU A 140 22.24 -9.17 -20.53
CA LEU A 140 21.10 -8.89 -19.65
C LEU A 140 20.60 -7.46 -19.79
N VAL A 141 21.45 -6.54 -20.26
CA VAL A 141 21.08 -5.16 -20.55
C VAL A 141 21.39 -4.82 -22.01
N TYR A 142 20.42 -4.24 -22.71
CA TYR A 142 20.61 -3.78 -24.09
C TYR A 142 19.78 -2.52 -24.40
N GLU A 143 20.04 -1.90 -25.54
CA GLU A 143 19.27 -0.75 -26.03
C GLU A 143 18.22 -1.23 -27.04
N ASP A 144 16.95 -0.87 -26.85
CA ASP A 144 15.92 -1.18 -27.87
C ASP A 144 16.05 -0.28 -29.10
N LYS A 145 15.70 -0.81 -30.27
CA LYS A 145 15.89 -0.14 -31.56
C LYS A 145 14.91 1.03 -31.80
N GLU A 146 13.69 0.93 -31.30
CA GLU A 146 12.58 1.79 -31.72
C GLU A 146 12.54 3.09 -30.91
N TYR A 147 12.78 2.99 -29.60
CA TYR A 147 12.65 4.08 -28.65
C TYR A 147 13.95 4.33 -27.88
N HIS A 148 14.97 3.50 -28.07
CA HIS A 148 16.27 3.60 -27.39
C HIS A 148 16.14 3.50 -25.86
N ASN A 149 15.15 2.78 -25.33
CA ASN A 149 15.08 2.51 -23.91
C ASN A 149 16.22 1.55 -23.51
N ALA A 150 16.67 1.67 -22.26
CA ALA A 150 17.42 0.60 -21.61
C ALA A 150 16.46 -0.56 -21.32
N VAL A 151 16.77 -1.73 -21.85
CA VAL A 151 16.04 -2.98 -21.61
C VAL A 151 16.83 -3.82 -20.65
N PHE A 152 16.22 -4.19 -19.53
CA PHE A 152 16.76 -5.10 -18.52
C PHE A 152 16.01 -6.42 -18.60
N MET A 153 16.69 -7.47 -19.04
CA MET A 153 16.10 -8.79 -19.26
C MET A 153 16.21 -9.68 -18.05
N GLY A 154 15.19 -10.49 -17.82
CA GLY A 154 15.32 -11.61 -16.90
C GLY A 154 15.01 -12.93 -17.59
N LEU A 155 15.83 -13.92 -17.24
CA LEU A 155 15.92 -15.23 -17.88
C LEU A 155 15.31 -16.31 -16.97
N ASP A 156 14.77 -17.38 -17.55
CA ASP A 156 14.45 -18.59 -16.79
C ASP A 156 15.69 -19.46 -16.55
N GLU A 157 15.51 -20.56 -15.84
CA GLU A 157 16.58 -21.52 -15.52
C GLU A 157 17.23 -22.16 -16.76
N LYS A 158 16.65 -21.98 -17.95
CA LYS A 158 17.16 -22.48 -19.23
C LYS A 158 17.84 -21.37 -20.04
N GLY A 159 18.00 -20.17 -19.48
CA GLY A 159 18.55 -19.01 -20.16
C GLY A 159 17.60 -18.37 -21.17
N VAL A 160 16.30 -18.70 -21.15
CA VAL A 160 15.31 -18.13 -22.06
C VAL A 160 14.73 -16.87 -21.44
N ALA A 161 14.70 -15.77 -22.21
CA ALA A 161 14.08 -14.54 -21.74
C ALA A 161 12.57 -14.74 -21.47
N ARG A 162 12.15 -14.39 -20.26
CA ARG A 162 10.74 -14.41 -19.81
C ARG A 162 10.23 -13.05 -19.39
N HIS A 163 11.13 -12.11 -19.15
CA HIS A 163 10.80 -10.77 -18.70
C HIS A 163 11.70 -9.74 -19.36
N ALA A 164 11.17 -8.54 -19.58
CA ALA A 164 11.97 -7.37 -19.93
C ALA A 164 11.38 -6.10 -19.32
N HIS A 165 12.17 -5.41 -18.49
CA HIS A 165 11.85 -4.07 -18.00
C HIS A 165 12.45 -3.01 -18.91
N LYS A 166 11.70 -1.96 -19.24
CA LYS A 166 12.15 -0.85 -20.08
C LYS A 166 12.25 0.43 -19.27
N ARG A 167 13.37 1.15 -19.43
CA ARG A 167 13.60 2.49 -18.89
C ARG A 167 13.98 3.47 -20.00
N GLY A 168 13.20 4.53 -20.15
CA GLY A 168 13.45 5.60 -21.10
C GLY A 168 14.75 6.33 -20.81
N THR A 169 15.53 6.59 -21.87
CA THR A 169 16.81 7.30 -21.79
C THR A 169 16.69 8.80 -22.07
N TYR A 170 15.51 9.26 -22.49
CA TYR A 170 15.26 10.69 -22.69
C TYR A 170 15.23 11.42 -21.35
N THR A 171 15.91 12.56 -21.29
CA THR A 171 16.03 13.39 -20.08
C THR A 171 15.07 14.59 -20.09
N GLN A 172 14.29 14.75 -21.16
CA GLN A 172 13.28 15.78 -21.30
C GLN A 172 11.90 15.13 -21.16
N GLY A 173 11.11 15.60 -20.21
CA GLY A 173 9.81 15.01 -19.85
C GLY A 173 9.92 13.77 -18.94
N GLU A 174 8.76 13.16 -18.67
CA GLU A 174 8.68 11.97 -17.81
C GLU A 174 9.29 10.74 -18.52
N PRO A 175 10.35 10.14 -17.98
CA PRO A 175 10.98 8.98 -18.60
C PRO A 175 10.05 7.78 -18.48
N TYR A 176 9.84 7.09 -19.61
CA TYR A 176 9.04 5.87 -19.64
C TYR A 176 9.64 4.81 -18.69
N LYS A 177 8.79 4.17 -17.89
CA LYS A 177 9.14 2.97 -17.11
C LYS A 177 8.04 1.93 -17.27
N GLY A 178 8.40 0.67 -17.50
CA GLY A 178 7.42 -0.40 -17.51
C GLY A 178 7.91 -1.70 -18.13
N ASN A 179 7.20 -2.77 -17.83
CA ASN A 179 7.51 -4.10 -18.32
C ASN A 179 6.96 -4.28 -19.74
N VAL A 180 7.67 -5.07 -20.54
CA VAL A 180 7.20 -5.49 -21.87
C VAL A 180 5.96 -6.35 -21.69
N GLU A 181 4.98 -6.19 -22.58
CA GLU A 181 3.74 -6.96 -22.52
C GLU A 181 4.03 -8.47 -22.60
N GLY A 182 3.32 -9.27 -21.81
CA GLY A 182 3.51 -10.72 -21.73
C GLY A 182 4.62 -11.16 -20.79
N SER A 183 5.40 -10.23 -20.22
CA SER A 183 6.48 -10.58 -19.27
C SER A 183 5.96 -11.35 -18.06
N ASP A 184 6.70 -12.40 -17.66
CA ASP A 184 6.44 -13.14 -16.43
C ASP A 184 7.14 -12.46 -15.24
N PRO A 185 6.39 -11.90 -14.26
CA PRO A 185 6.97 -11.17 -13.13
C PRO A 185 7.81 -12.05 -12.19
N LYS A 186 7.81 -13.37 -12.35
CA LYS A 186 8.68 -14.29 -11.59
C LYS A 186 10.14 -14.25 -12.04
N TYR A 187 10.41 -13.77 -13.25
CA TYR A 187 11.73 -13.80 -13.87
C TYR A 187 12.19 -12.40 -14.24
N SER A 188 11.91 -11.38 -13.44
CA SER A 188 12.45 -10.01 -13.61
C SER A 188 13.99 -9.99 -13.62
N PHE A 189 14.58 -8.81 -13.84
CA PHE A 189 16.03 -8.66 -13.93
C PHE A 189 16.75 -9.13 -12.65
N HIS A 190 17.75 -9.99 -12.81
CA HIS A 190 18.49 -10.59 -11.69
C HIS A 190 19.91 -11.01 -12.09
N TRP A 191 20.74 -11.25 -11.07
CA TRP A 191 22.07 -11.85 -11.16
C TRP A 191 22.22 -12.84 -10.01
N ILE A 192 22.68 -14.06 -10.29
CA ILE A 192 22.92 -15.07 -9.25
C ILE A 192 24.42 -15.30 -9.12
N GLY A 193 24.93 -15.02 -7.93
CA GLY A 193 26.30 -15.31 -7.54
C GLY A 193 26.43 -16.59 -6.71
N GLU A 194 27.64 -16.83 -6.23
CA GLU A 194 28.02 -18.04 -5.48
C GLU A 194 27.70 -17.97 -3.98
N SER A 195 27.56 -16.76 -3.41
CA SER A 195 27.27 -16.58 -1.99
C SER A 195 25.82 -16.91 -1.67
N ASP A 196 25.53 -17.06 -0.38
CA ASP A 196 24.21 -17.37 0.17
C ASP A 196 23.32 -16.14 0.38
N ILE A 197 23.66 -14.99 -0.22
CA ILE A 197 23.01 -13.69 0.03
C ILE A 197 22.25 -13.23 -1.21
N LEU A 198 20.96 -12.92 -1.05
CA LEU A 198 20.12 -12.28 -2.05
C LEU A 198 19.76 -10.84 -1.66
N HIS A 199 20.18 -9.88 -2.47
CA HIS A 199 19.76 -8.47 -2.35
C HIS A 199 18.55 -8.20 -3.25
N VAL A 200 17.53 -7.53 -2.71
CA VAL A 200 16.22 -7.34 -3.37
C VAL A 200 15.93 -5.85 -3.55
N PHE A 201 15.63 -5.41 -4.78
CA PHE A 201 15.43 -4.00 -5.14
C PHE A 201 14.10 -3.76 -5.85
N GLU A 202 13.57 -2.54 -5.83
CA GLU A 202 12.36 -2.21 -6.58
C GLU A 202 12.60 -2.14 -8.10
N ALA A 203 13.75 -1.61 -8.53
CA ALA A 203 14.05 -1.45 -9.95
C ALA A 203 15.52 -1.72 -10.34
N PRO A 204 15.80 -1.98 -11.64
CA PRO A 204 17.15 -2.24 -12.15
C PRO A 204 18.16 -1.13 -11.92
N VAL A 205 17.73 0.13 -11.98
CA VAL A 205 18.64 1.26 -11.79
C VAL A 205 19.14 1.30 -10.34
N ASP A 206 18.30 0.96 -9.37
CA ASP A 206 18.66 0.97 -7.95
C ASP A 206 19.61 -0.19 -7.62
N MET A 207 19.35 -1.37 -8.17
CA MET A 207 20.25 -2.52 -8.08
C MET A 207 21.66 -2.18 -8.63
N LEU A 208 21.74 -1.59 -9.82
CA LEU A 208 23.02 -1.19 -10.40
C LEU A 208 23.70 -0.06 -9.62
N SER A 209 22.92 0.83 -9.02
CA SER A 209 23.45 1.92 -8.19
C SER A 209 24.05 1.38 -6.90
N PHE A 210 23.36 0.44 -6.25
CA PHE A 210 23.86 -0.27 -5.08
C PHE A 210 25.17 -1.00 -5.37
N ILE A 211 25.23 -1.74 -6.49
CA ILE A 211 26.47 -2.42 -6.93
C ILE A 211 27.60 -1.41 -7.18
N THR A 212 27.28 -0.27 -7.80
CA THR A 212 28.24 0.82 -8.04
C THR A 212 28.80 1.40 -6.73
N LEU A 213 27.96 1.52 -5.69
CA LEU A 213 28.37 1.97 -4.36
C LEU A 213 29.19 0.90 -3.62
N ASN A 214 28.94 -0.39 -3.90
CA ASN A 214 29.50 -1.56 -3.20
C ASN A 214 30.25 -2.52 -4.13
N LYS A 215 31.20 -2.01 -4.92
CA LYS A 215 31.86 -2.76 -6.02
C LYS A 215 32.72 -3.95 -5.59
N ASN A 216 33.19 -4.00 -4.36
CA ASN A 216 34.15 -5.02 -3.95
C ASN A 216 33.48 -6.40 -3.91
N GLY A 217 33.86 -7.29 -4.84
CA GLY A 217 33.39 -8.68 -4.86
C GLY A 217 31.91 -8.86 -5.20
N TRP A 218 31.25 -7.83 -5.75
CA TRP A 218 29.79 -7.81 -5.94
C TRP A 218 29.25 -9.02 -6.71
N GLN A 219 29.97 -9.51 -7.72
CA GLN A 219 29.57 -10.65 -8.56
C GLN A 219 29.35 -11.94 -7.77
N ARG A 220 29.93 -12.06 -6.57
CA ARG A 220 29.76 -13.22 -5.70
C ARG A 220 28.37 -13.24 -5.04
N HIS A 221 27.72 -12.09 -4.91
CA HIS A 221 26.39 -12.00 -4.31
C HIS A 221 25.30 -12.15 -5.37
N SER A 222 24.08 -12.41 -4.91
CA SER A 222 22.89 -12.46 -5.77
C SER A 222 22.05 -11.20 -5.61
N TYR A 223 21.39 -10.81 -6.70
CA TYR A 223 20.58 -9.60 -6.80
C TYR A 223 19.33 -9.89 -7.62
N VAL A 224 18.19 -9.34 -7.21
CA VAL A 224 16.92 -9.43 -7.96
C VAL A 224 16.15 -8.13 -7.86
N THR A 225 15.52 -7.73 -8.96
CA THR A 225 14.58 -6.59 -8.97
C THR A 225 13.16 -7.08 -8.93
N LEU A 226 12.26 -6.32 -8.32
CA LEU A 226 10.84 -6.68 -8.24
C LEU A 226 10.01 -6.01 -9.35
N ASP A 227 10.60 -5.05 -10.06
CA ASP A 227 9.97 -4.16 -11.05
C ASP A 227 8.68 -3.52 -10.49
N GLY A 228 8.80 -3.02 -9.25
CA GLY A 228 7.72 -2.62 -8.36
C GLY A 228 7.97 -3.21 -6.97
N VAL A 229 6.91 -3.62 -6.28
CA VAL A 229 6.99 -4.12 -4.89
C VAL A 229 6.47 -5.56 -4.73
N SER A 230 6.33 -6.31 -5.82
CA SER A 230 5.74 -7.65 -5.76
C SER A 230 6.78 -8.73 -5.45
N GLU A 231 6.40 -9.71 -4.64
CA GLU A 231 7.26 -10.78 -4.11
C GLU A 231 7.70 -11.83 -5.14
N HIS A 232 7.05 -11.89 -6.31
CA HIS A 232 7.15 -13.00 -7.26
C HIS A 232 8.59 -13.37 -7.63
N ALA A 233 9.39 -12.37 -8.04
CA ALA A 233 10.75 -12.59 -8.48
C ALA A 233 11.67 -13.06 -7.34
N MET A 234 11.60 -12.40 -6.19
CA MET A 234 12.36 -12.78 -5.00
C MET A 234 12.07 -14.23 -4.61
N LEU A 235 10.79 -14.61 -4.51
CA LEU A 235 10.41 -15.97 -4.16
C LEU A 235 10.84 -16.98 -5.21
N ARG A 236 10.79 -16.63 -6.50
CA ARG A 236 11.24 -17.52 -7.57
C ARG A 236 12.74 -17.74 -7.51
N GLN A 237 13.54 -16.70 -7.27
CA GLN A 237 14.98 -16.85 -7.15
C GLN A 237 15.37 -17.69 -5.92
N LEU A 238 14.68 -17.51 -4.80
CA LEU A 238 14.87 -18.34 -3.61
C LEU A 238 14.48 -19.82 -3.83
N GLU A 239 13.45 -20.08 -4.62
CA GLU A 239 13.04 -21.44 -5.00
C GLU A 239 14.07 -22.11 -5.92
N LEU A 240 14.57 -21.38 -6.92
CA LEU A 240 15.51 -21.89 -7.92
C LEU A 240 16.94 -22.04 -7.38
N ASN A 241 17.28 -21.30 -6.33
CA ASN A 241 18.64 -21.21 -5.78
C ASN A 241 18.64 -21.53 -4.27
N PRO A 242 18.55 -22.82 -3.88
CA PRO A 242 18.46 -23.22 -2.47
C PRO A 242 19.69 -22.88 -1.62
N HIS A 243 20.80 -22.46 -2.23
CA HIS A 243 21.97 -21.97 -1.50
C HIS A 243 21.76 -20.58 -0.89
N LEU A 244 20.76 -19.82 -1.36
CA LEU A 244 20.41 -18.52 -0.82
C LEU A 244 19.67 -18.69 0.51
N LYS A 245 20.27 -18.15 1.58
CA LYS A 245 19.77 -18.28 2.96
C LYS A 245 19.49 -16.91 3.59
N SER A 246 20.34 -15.93 3.30
CA SER A 246 20.22 -14.58 3.82
C SER A 246 19.58 -13.66 2.77
N VAL A 247 18.56 -12.91 3.17
CA VAL A 247 17.86 -11.96 2.30
C VAL A 247 18.06 -10.54 2.82
N VAL A 248 18.51 -9.66 1.94
CA VAL A 248 18.71 -8.23 2.22
C VAL A 248 17.71 -7.43 1.40
N LEU A 249 16.68 -6.89 2.05
CA LEU A 249 15.69 -6.03 1.42
C LEU A 249 16.26 -4.61 1.28
N CYS A 250 16.36 -4.14 0.04
CA CYS A 250 16.99 -2.88 -0.35
C CYS A 250 15.99 -2.00 -1.15
N LEU A 251 14.74 -1.96 -0.70
CA LEU A 251 13.65 -1.23 -1.36
C LEU A 251 13.76 0.29 -1.16
N ASP A 252 12.91 1.05 -1.84
CA ASP A 252 12.93 2.52 -1.80
C ASP A 252 12.63 3.03 -0.38
N HIS A 253 13.26 4.14 -0.01
CA HIS A 253 13.03 4.84 1.25
C HIS A 253 11.87 5.84 1.10
N ASP A 254 10.70 5.29 0.80
CA ASP A 254 9.43 6.02 0.77
C ASP A 254 8.28 5.21 1.40
N GLU A 255 7.08 5.79 1.43
CA GLU A 255 5.89 5.17 2.04
C GLU A 255 5.62 3.76 1.46
N ALA A 256 5.73 3.59 0.14
CA ALA A 256 5.43 2.32 -0.52
C ALA A 256 6.54 1.28 -0.30
N GLY A 257 7.81 1.68 -0.34
CA GLY A 257 8.94 0.81 -0.09
C GLY A 257 9.03 0.33 1.37
N ILE A 258 8.67 1.19 2.34
CA ILE A 258 8.58 0.83 3.76
C ILE A 258 7.47 -0.21 3.99
N GLU A 259 6.27 0.02 3.45
CA GLU A 259 5.18 -0.97 3.52
C GLU A 259 5.56 -2.30 2.86
N ALA A 260 6.18 -2.23 1.69
CA ALA A 260 6.62 -3.41 0.97
C ALA A 260 7.66 -4.21 1.76
N THR A 261 8.62 -3.54 2.40
CA THR A 261 9.65 -4.16 3.23
C THR A 261 9.03 -4.96 4.38
N GLY A 262 8.09 -4.37 5.11
CA GLY A 262 7.36 -5.05 6.18
C GLY A 262 6.65 -6.31 5.69
N ARG A 263 5.88 -6.19 4.60
CA ARG A 263 5.16 -7.32 4.00
C ARG A 263 6.08 -8.43 3.51
N LEU A 264 7.17 -8.09 2.82
CA LEU A 264 8.10 -9.09 2.30
C LEU A 264 8.80 -9.83 3.44
N LYS A 265 9.12 -9.14 4.54
CA LYS A 265 9.67 -9.75 5.75
C LYS A 265 8.71 -10.79 6.35
N ASP A 266 7.42 -10.49 6.41
CA ASP A 266 6.41 -11.44 6.91
C ASP A 266 6.26 -12.65 5.97
N ILE A 267 6.25 -12.43 4.65
CA ILE A 267 6.20 -13.51 3.65
C ILE A 267 7.42 -14.44 3.76
N LEU A 268 8.62 -13.88 3.90
CA LEU A 268 9.86 -14.63 4.05
C LEU A 268 9.88 -15.42 5.36
N SER A 269 9.49 -14.78 6.46
CA SER A 269 9.39 -15.42 7.78
C SER A 269 8.40 -16.59 7.75
N GLY A 270 7.23 -16.39 7.12
CA GLY A 270 6.23 -17.44 6.94
C GLY A 270 6.69 -18.60 6.04
N LYS A 271 7.73 -18.39 5.22
CA LYS A 271 8.39 -19.43 4.42
C LYS A 271 9.61 -20.07 5.11
N GLY A 272 9.89 -19.68 6.35
CA GLY A 272 10.98 -20.25 7.15
C GLY A 272 12.34 -19.57 7.00
N TYR A 273 12.42 -18.43 6.29
CA TYR A 273 13.64 -17.63 6.26
C TYR A 273 13.80 -16.85 7.57
N THR A 274 14.94 -17.00 8.21
CA THR A 274 15.25 -16.37 9.51
C THR A 274 16.28 -15.25 9.40
N GLU A 275 17.15 -15.29 8.39
CA GLU A 275 18.20 -14.30 8.13
C GLU A 275 17.71 -13.21 7.17
N ILE A 276 16.78 -12.38 7.66
CA ILE A 276 16.21 -11.27 6.88
C ILE A 276 16.71 -9.96 7.47
N SER A 277 17.42 -9.18 6.65
CA SER A 277 17.89 -7.84 6.99
C SER A 277 17.35 -6.80 6.02
N VAL A 278 17.37 -5.54 6.44
CA VAL A 278 16.96 -4.39 5.63
C VAL A 278 18.16 -3.46 5.53
N MET A 279 18.48 -3.04 4.32
CA MET A 279 19.42 -1.95 4.08
C MET A 279 18.69 -0.82 3.39
N GLN A 280 18.81 0.38 3.95
CA GLN A 280 18.05 1.54 3.51
C GLN A 280 18.99 2.60 2.96
N SER A 281 18.61 3.22 1.84
CA SER A 281 19.32 4.38 1.29
C SER A 281 19.15 5.61 2.18
N GLN A 282 20.10 6.55 2.10
CA GLN A 282 20.02 7.82 2.82
C GLN A 282 18.98 8.76 2.20
N ASN A 283 18.86 8.70 0.88
CA ASN A 283 17.91 9.43 0.07
C ASN A 283 16.79 8.49 -0.40
N LYS A 284 15.88 8.99 -1.24
CA LYS A 284 14.70 8.26 -1.70
C LYS A 284 15.01 6.84 -2.19
N ASP A 285 16.07 6.66 -2.97
CA ASP A 285 16.49 5.37 -3.49
C ASP A 285 18.02 5.31 -3.63
N TRP A 286 18.55 4.12 -3.99
CA TRP A 286 19.99 3.92 -4.17
C TRP A 286 20.58 4.75 -5.31
N ASN A 287 19.79 5.11 -6.32
CA ASN A 287 20.26 5.98 -7.38
C ASN A 287 20.39 7.44 -6.93
N GLU A 288 19.51 7.91 -6.05
CA GLU A 288 19.59 9.22 -5.42
C GLU A 288 20.82 9.31 -4.49
N ASP A 289 21.16 8.25 -3.75
CA ASP A 289 22.42 8.18 -3.00
C ASP A 289 23.65 8.29 -3.91
N LEU A 290 23.62 7.59 -5.04
CA LEU A 290 24.70 7.62 -6.01
C LEU A 290 24.82 9.00 -6.68
N LYS A 291 23.70 9.66 -6.99
CA LYS A 291 23.66 11.04 -7.47
C LYS A 291 24.23 12.02 -6.45
N ALA A 292 23.85 11.90 -5.19
CA ALA A 292 24.37 12.74 -4.10
C ALA A 292 25.90 12.63 -4.01
N ARG A 293 26.43 11.40 -4.06
CA ARG A 293 27.89 11.14 -4.07
C ARG A 293 28.62 11.79 -5.26
N ASN A 294 27.91 12.05 -6.35
CA ASN A 294 28.44 12.70 -7.56
C ASN A 294 28.04 14.18 -7.68
N GLY A 295 27.59 14.81 -6.58
CA GLY A 295 27.33 16.25 -6.52
C GLY A 295 26.01 16.71 -7.13
N VAL A 296 25.08 15.78 -7.40
CA VAL A 296 23.71 16.11 -7.83
C VAL A 296 22.78 16.13 -6.61
N SER A 297 21.96 17.17 -6.49
CA SER A 297 20.96 17.26 -5.42
C SER A 297 20.00 16.06 -5.46
N PRO A 298 19.98 15.21 -4.43
CA PRO A 298 19.13 14.03 -4.41
C PRO A 298 17.70 14.37 -4.02
N ILE A 299 16.77 13.48 -4.35
CA ILE A 299 15.43 13.48 -3.75
C ILE A 299 15.55 12.90 -2.33
N PRO A 300 15.15 13.64 -1.28
CA PRO A 300 15.26 13.14 0.09
C PRO A 300 14.35 11.93 0.34
N ALA A 301 14.76 11.09 1.29
CA ALA A 301 13.94 10.00 1.80
C ALA A 301 12.63 10.53 2.44
N GLN A 302 11.59 9.70 2.41
CA GLN A 302 10.31 9.98 3.04
C GLN A 302 9.91 8.84 3.98
N GLU A 303 9.79 9.15 5.27
CA GLU A 303 9.27 8.20 6.24
C GLU A 303 7.78 7.95 6.07
N HIS A 304 7.31 6.78 6.51
CA HIS A 304 5.91 6.42 6.42
C HIS A 304 5.05 7.32 7.33
N PRO A 305 4.07 8.08 6.80
CA PRO A 305 3.34 9.11 7.58
C PRO A 305 2.70 8.57 8.86
N LYS A 306 2.11 7.36 8.79
CA LYS A 306 1.50 6.71 9.97
C LYS A 306 2.52 6.31 11.03
N LEU A 307 3.73 5.89 10.64
CA LEU A 307 4.79 5.55 11.59
C LEU A 307 5.37 6.81 12.25
N VAL A 308 5.42 7.93 11.52
CA VAL A 308 5.82 9.23 12.07
C VAL A 308 4.79 9.75 13.10
N LEU A 309 3.49 9.58 12.83
CA LEU A 309 2.42 10.05 13.71
C LEU A 309 2.18 9.14 14.93
N LEU A 310 2.44 7.84 14.81
CA LEU A 310 2.12 6.84 15.83
C LEU A 310 2.70 7.15 17.23
N PRO A 311 3.96 7.58 17.40
CA PRO A 311 4.49 7.93 18.72
C PRO A 311 3.74 9.06 19.41
N ALA A 312 3.29 10.07 18.66
CA ALA A 312 2.50 11.16 19.20
C ALA A 312 1.11 10.68 19.64
N VAL A 313 0.49 9.79 18.87
CA VAL A 313 -0.77 9.14 19.27
C VAL A 313 -0.58 8.34 20.56
N VAL A 314 0.47 7.54 20.65
CA VAL A 314 0.78 6.70 21.81
C VAL A 314 1.05 7.53 23.06
N ALA A 315 1.72 8.68 22.93
CA ALA A 315 1.93 9.61 24.04
C ALA A 315 0.60 10.13 24.60
N VAL A 316 -0.37 10.47 23.75
CA VAL A 316 -1.72 10.88 24.19
C VAL A 316 -2.43 9.72 24.89
N LEU A 317 -2.34 8.50 24.35
CA LEU A 317 -2.93 7.31 24.98
C LEU A 317 -2.33 7.04 26.37
N HIS A 318 -1.04 7.29 26.56
CA HIS A 318 -0.38 7.15 27.87
C HIS A 318 -1.02 8.04 28.93
N ASP A 319 -1.24 9.31 28.61
CA ASP A 319 -1.87 10.26 29.54
C ASP A 319 -3.33 9.91 29.80
N LEU A 320 -4.08 9.51 28.77
CA LEU A 320 -5.47 9.06 28.93
C LEU A 320 -5.57 7.79 29.78
N CYS A 321 -4.62 6.84 29.66
CA CYS A 321 -4.60 5.67 30.52
C CYS A 321 -4.50 6.04 32.01
N LYS A 322 -3.76 7.11 32.37
CA LYS A 322 -3.68 7.58 33.76
C LYS A 322 -5.04 8.08 34.23
N VAL A 323 -5.73 8.88 33.41
CA VAL A 323 -7.05 9.44 33.73
C VAL A 323 -8.08 8.33 33.88
N LEU A 324 -8.16 7.41 32.91
CA LEU A 324 -9.15 6.33 32.87
C LEU A 324 -8.89 5.23 33.92
N SER A 325 -7.68 5.16 34.48
CA SER A 325 -7.34 4.16 35.51
C SER A 325 -8.24 4.24 36.75
N ALA A 326 -8.73 5.44 37.09
CA ALA A 326 -9.61 5.70 38.23
C ALA A 326 -11.08 5.35 37.96
N GLN A 327 -11.45 5.10 36.70
CA GLN A 327 -12.84 4.86 36.30
C GLN A 327 -13.29 3.45 36.66
N LYS A 328 -14.39 3.32 37.39
CA LYS A 328 -14.87 2.02 37.90
C LYS A 328 -15.47 1.15 36.80
N ASP A 329 -16.44 1.68 36.07
CA ASP A 329 -17.16 0.97 35.01
C ASP A 329 -16.67 1.41 33.63
N LEU A 330 -15.51 0.86 33.27
CA LEU A 330 -14.81 1.27 32.05
C LEU A 330 -15.38 0.58 30.81
N ASP A 331 -15.84 -0.66 30.92
CA ASP A 331 -16.46 -1.39 29.80
C ASP A 331 -17.74 -0.69 29.30
N SER A 332 -18.62 -0.25 30.22
CA SER A 332 -19.81 0.53 29.85
C SER A 332 -19.44 1.85 29.19
N PHE A 333 -18.41 2.54 29.69
CA PHE A 333 -17.92 3.78 29.09
C PHE A 333 -17.36 3.58 27.68
N LEU A 334 -16.61 2.50 27.41
CA LEU A 334 -16.15 2.22 26.05
C LEU A 334 -17.33 1.96 25.10
N THR A 335 -18.39 1.33 25.59
CA THR A 335 -19.62 1.11 24.83
C THR A 335 -20.30 2.44 24.51
N GLU A 336 -20.40 3.35 25.48
CA GLU A 336 -20.95 4.70 25.28
C GLU A 336 -20.12 5.53 24.30
N CYS A 337 -18.78 5.47 24.37
CA CYS A 337 -17.90 6.10 23.38
C CYS A 337 -18.16 5.54 21.98
N TYR A 338 -18.33 4.23 21.85
CA TYR A 338 -18.64 3.60 20.57
C TYR A 338 -19.99 4.05 20.02
N GLU A 339 -21.05 4.01 20.83
CA GLU A 339 -22.40 4.45 20.45
C GLU A 339 -22.42 5.93 20.03
N THR A 340 -21.60 6.75 20.67
CA THR A 340 -21.44 8.17 20.34
C THR A 340 -20.75 8.36 18.98
N VAL A 341 -19.71 7.57 18.69
CA VAL A 341 -18.87 7.78 17.51
C VAL A 341 -19.33 7.00 16.28
N GLU A 342 -20.08 5.91 16.44
CA GLU A 342 -20.56 5.06 15.34
C GLU A 342 -21.27 5.86 14.23
N PRO A 343 -22.20 6.80 14.53
CA PRO A 343 -22.86 7.59 13.50
C PRO A 343 -21.87 8.47 12.71
N PHE A 344 -20.85 9.00 13.39
CA PHE A 344 -19.84 9.86 12.77
C PHE A 344 -18.89 9.09 11.87
N LEU A 345 -18.68 7.79 12.15
CA LEU A 345 -17.83 6.92 11.35
C LEU A 345 -18.54 6.27 10.14
N ALA A 346 -19.80 6.63 9.88
CA ALA A 346 -20.58 6.11 8.75
C ALA A 346 -20.09 6.63 7.38
N SER A 347 -19.59 7.86 7.35
CA SER A 347 -19.02 8.51 6.17
C SER A 347 -17.84 9.40 6.56
N GLY A 348 -16.91 9.59 5.63
CA GLY A 348 -15.78 10.49 5.80
C GLY A 348 -16.20 11.94 6.03
N LYS A 349 -17.28 12.39 5.38
CA LYS A 349 -17.86 13.72 5.58
C LYS A 349 -18.31 13.92 7.03
N SER A 350 -19.10 12.98 7.57
CA SER A 350 -19.58 13.07 8.96
C SER A 350 -18.43 13.00 9.96
N ALA A 351 -17.43 12.16 9.69
CA ALA A 351 -16.25 12.06 10.53
C ALA A 351 -15.45 13.37 10.56
N THR A 352 -15.39 14.09 9.43
CA THR A 352 -14.71 15.39 9.33
C THR A 352 -15.48 16.49 10.06
N GLU A 353 -16.81 16.54 9.90
CA GLU A 353 -17.67 17.50 10.61
C GLU A 353 -17.63 17.32 12.14
N ASN A 354 -17.33 16.11 12.61
CA ASN A 354 -17.27 15.74 14.02
C ASN A 354 -15.85 15.29 14.44
N ALA A 355 -14.80 15.84 13.81
CA ALA A 355 -13.44 15.34 13.93
C ALA A 355 -12.92 15.29 15.38
N GLU A 356 -13.28 16.27 16.21
CA GLU A 356 -12.89 16.31 17.63
C GLU A 356 -13.53 15.17 18.42
N ALA A 357 -14.86 15.00 18.33
CA ALA A 357 -15.57 13.92 18.99
C ALA A 357 -15.10 12.54 18.51
N VAL A 358 -14.83 12.38 17.21
CA VAL A 358 -14.26 11.15 16.64
C VAL A 358 -12.89 10.85 17.23
N ARG A 359 -12.00 11.85 17.27
CA ARG A 359 -10.66 11.72 17.84
C ARG A 359 -10.74 11.33 19.32
N GLU A 360 -11.51 12.06 20.11
CA GLU A 360 -11.64 11.82 21.56
C GLU A 360 -12.21 10.44 21.86
N CYS A 361 -13.29 10.04 21.20
CA CYS A 361 -13.90 8.73 21.41
C CYS A 361 -12.94 7.59 21.03
N LEU A 362 -12.28 7.67 19.87
CA LEU A 362 -11.32 6.65 19.45
C LEU A 362 -10.12 6.56 20.41
N GLN A 363 -9.63 7.70 20.90
CA GLN A 363 -8.55 7.74 21.90
C GLN A 363 -8.98 7.15 23.24
N CYS A 364 -10.17 7.49 23.73
CA CYS A 364 -10.76 6.93 24.95
C CYS A 364 -10.99 5.42 24.84
N MET A 365 -11.49 4.94 23.70
CA MET A 365 -11.68 3.52 23.43
C MET A 365 -10.34 2.76 23.43
N ALA A 366 -9.31 3.30 22.77
CA ALA A 366 -7.99 2.70 22.76
C ALA A 366 -7.34 2.69 24.15
N ALA A 367 -7.30 3.83 24.83
CA ALA A 367 -6.72 3.96 26.17
C ALA A 367 -7.47 3.11 27.22
N GLY A 368 -8.80 3.12 27.18
CA GLY A 368 -9.63 2.32 28.07
C GLY A 368 -9.42 0.82 27.85
N SER A 369 -9.26 0.39 26.60
CA SER A 369 -8.90 -1.00 26.27
C SER A 369 -7.55 -1.39 26.90
N PHE A 370 -6.54 -0.52 26.89
CA PHE A 370 -5.28 -0.79 27.59
C PHE A 370 -5.42 -0.88 29.10
N VAL A 371 -6.21 0.01 29.71
CA VAL A 371 -6.48 -0.05 31.15
C VAL A 371 -7.17 -1.37 31.52
N LEU A 372 -8.12 -1.84 30.69
CA LEU A 372 -8.79 -3.13 30.88
C LEU A 372 -7.83 -4.31 30.69
N MET A 373 -6.97 -4.29 29.66
CA MET A 373 -5.91 -5.30 29.49
C MET A 373 -4.99 -5.36 30.72
N HIS A 374 -4.56 -4.21 31.22
CA HIS A 374 -3.70 -4.13 32.39
C HIS A 374 -4.39 -4.67 33.66
N ARG A 375 -5.69 -4.37 33.86
CA ARG A 375 -6.49 -4.96 34.96
C ARG A 375 -6.59 -6.47 34.82
N GLN A 376 -6.87 -6.97 33.61
CA GLN A 376 -6.99 -8.39 33.31
C GLN A 376 -5.69 -9.15 33.57
N LEU A 377 -4.55 -8.62 33.11
CA LEU A 377 -3.23 -9.19 33.32
C LEU A 377 -2.86 -9.28 34.80
N ARG A 378 -3.22 -8.27 35.60
CA ARG A 378 -3.07 -8.34 37.06
C ARG A 378 -3.90 -9.46 37.68
N GLN A 379 -5.15 -9.65 37.23
CA GLN A 379 -6.00 -10.76 37.69
C GLN A 379 -5.52 -12.14 37.21
N MET A 380 -4.63 -12.19 36.23
CA MET A 380 -3.97 -13.40 35.74
C MET A 380 -2.58 -13.58 36.36
N GLU A 381 -2.21 -12.78 37.35
CA GLU A 381 -0.89 -12.80 38.02
C GLU A 381 0.29 -12.55 37.08
N GLN A 382 0.05 -11.83 35.98
CA GLN A 382 1.05 -11.45 34.98
C GLN A 382 1.14 -9.91 34.87
N PRO A 383 1.53 -9.19 35.93
CA PRO A 383 1.52 -7.74 35.91
C PRO A 383 2.50 -7.18 34.87
N VAL A 384 2.00 -6.24 34.06
CA VAL A 384 2.79 -5.44 33.12
C VAL A 384 2.56 -3.98 33.41
N THR A 385 3.44 -3.11 32.94
CA THR A 385 3.27 -1.66 33.01
C THR A 385 2.44 -1.16 31.80
N THR A 386 1.81 0.00 31.94
CA THR A 386 1.12 0.66 30.82
C THR A 386 2.08 0.95 29.67
N GLU A 387 3.30 1.37 30.00
CA GLU A 387 4.38 1.66 29.06
C GLU A 387 4.75 0.42 28.23
N GLN A 388 4.84 -0.75 28.87
CA GLN A 388 5.10 -2.02 28.15
C GLN A 388 3.97 -2.39 27.19
N LEU A 389 2.70 -2.15 27.56
CA LEU A 389 1.56 -2.43 26.67
C LEU A 389 1.54 -1.50 25.46
N LEU A 390 1.80 -0.20 25.67
CA LEU A 390 1.87 0.80 24.61
C LEU A 390 3.07 0.57 23.68
N GLN A 391 4.24 0.22 24.23
CA GLN A 391 5.41 -0.15 23.42
C GLN A 391 5.12 -1.42 22.58
N LYS A 392 4.37 -2.38 23.14
CA LYS A 392 3.92 -3.55 22.40
C LYS A 392 2.97 -3.17 21.26
N LEU A 393 2.07 -2.20 21.47
CA LEU A 393 1.20 -1.67 20.40
C LEU A 393 2.05 -1.08 19.27
N GLU A 394 2.97 -0.17 19.59
CA GLU A 394 3.86 0.45 18.60
C GLU A 394 4.64 -0.59 17.80
N TYR A 395 5.24 -1.56 18.50
CA TYR A 395 5.97 -2.65 17.86
C TYR A 395 5.06 -3.57 17.04
N SER A 396 3.78 -3.71 17.39
CA SER A 396 2.82 -4.55 16.67
C SER A 396 2.17 -3.86 15.48
N TYR A 397 2.24 -2.53 15.39
CA TYR A 397 1.67 -1.80 14.28
C TYR A 397 2.42 -2.13 12.98
N ARG A 398 1.66 -2.54 11.97
CA ARG A 398 2.15 -2.93 10.64
C ARG A 398 1.42 -2.10 9.60
N PRO A 399 2.05 -1.07 9.01
CA PRO A 399 1.38 -0.21 8.03
C PRO A 399 0.84 -1.00 6.83
N HIS A 400 1.55 -2.04 6.40
CA HIS A 400 1.13 -2.89 5.28
C HIS A 400 -0.09 -3.78 5.56
N GLU A 401 -0.50 -3.91 6.83
CA GLU A 401 -1.75 -4.55 7.27
C GLU A 401 -2.86 -3.53 7.56
N ASP A 402 -2.53 -2.25 7.69
CA ASP A 402 -3.46 -1.15 7.94
C ASP A 402 -4.14 -0.66 6.63
N ARG A 403 -4.78 -1.61 5.96
CA ARG A 403 -5.52 -1.39 4.71
C ARG A 403 -6.98 -1.04 4.97
N GLY A 404 -7.69 -0.72 3.91
CA GLY A 404 -9.11 -0.39 3.94
C GLY A 404 -9.39 1.05 4.33
N TRP A 405 -10.66 1.39 4.16
CA TRP A 405 -11.22 2.72 4.32
C TRP A 405 -11.84 2.87 5.70
N LEU A 406 -12.29 4.08 6.03
CA LEU A 406 -12.93 4.37 7.32
C LEU A 406 -14.00 3.34 7.66
N ARG A 407 -14.91 3.02 6.72
CA ARG A 407 -15.98 2.02 6.93
C ARG A 407 -15.50 0.64 7.34
N THR A 408 -14.42 0.14 6.72
CA THR A 408 -13.85 -1.16 7.09
C THR A 408 -13.30 -1.11 8.51
N LYS A 409 -12.66 0.00 8.89
CA LYS A 409 -12.16 0.22 10.25
C LYS A 409 -13.31 0.32 11.25
N THR A 410 -14.40 1.01 10.89
CA THR A 410 -15.62 1.09 11.69
C THR A 410 -16.23 -0.30 11.91
N GLU A 411 -16.29 -1.14 10.87
CA GLU A 411 -16.80 -2.51 10.99
C GLU A 411 -15.94 -3.37 11.91
N HIS A 412 -14.61 -3.26 11.83
CA HIS A 412 -13.72 -3.96 12.74
C HIS A 412 -13.93 -3.53 14.19
N ILE A 413 -14.01 -2.22 14.46
CA ILE A 413 -14.30 -1.68 15.79
C ILE A 413 -15.67 -2.18 16.28
N ARG A 414 -16.71 -2.14 15.43
CA ARG A 414 -18.05 -2.68 15.75
C ARG A 414 -17.98 -4.14 16.17
N GLN A 415 -17.28 -4.97 15.39
CA GLN A 415 -17.12 -6.39 15.67
C GLN A 415 -16.36 -6.62 16.98
N ASP A 416 -15.31 -5.85 17.25
CA ASP A 416 -14.53 -5.95 18.47
C ASP A 416 -15.36 -5.55 19.72
N VAL A 417 -16.11 -4.44 19.66
CA VAL A 417 -17.01 -4.02 20.74
C VAL A 417 -18.09 -5.08 21.00
N SER A 418 -18.71 -5.62 19.94
CA SER A 418 -19.70 -6.70 20.03
C SER A 418 -19.09 -8.00 20.61
N ASP A 419 -17.88 -8.35 20.20
CA ASP A 419 -17.14 -9.51 20.73
C ASP A 419 -16.84 -9.37 22.22
N ILE A 420 -16.42 -8.18 22.65
CA ILE A 420 -16.15 -7.88 24.06
C ILE A 420 -17.44 -7.95 24.87
N GLY A 421 -18.52 -7.30 24.40
CA GLY A 421 -19.82 -7.34 25.07
C GLY A 421 -20.34 -8.77 25.24
N ARG A 422 -20.31 -9.59 24.18
CA ARG A 422 -20.67 -11.01 24.25
C ARG A 422 -19.80 -11.79 25.22
N GLN A 423 -18.49 -11.52 25.21
CA GLN A 423 -17.58 -12.15 26.15
C GLN A 423 -17.96 -11.77 27.57
N LEU A 424 -18.11 -10.49 27.93
CA LEU A 424 -18.45 -10.04 29.29
C LEU A 424 -19.80 -10.54 29.81
N GLN A 425 -20.78 -10.72 28.92
CA GLN A 425 -22.12 -11.22 29.26
C GLN A 425 -22.22 -12.75 29.33
N ALA A 426 -21.19 -13.49 28.87
CA ALA A 426 -21.21 -14.94 28.91
C ALA A 426 -21.39 -15.48 30.34
N SER A 427 -22.38 -16.35 30.53
CA SER A 427 -22.68 -16.95 31.82
C SER A 427 -21.68 -18.05 32.18
N GLY A 428 -21.37 -18.19 33.46
CA GLY A 428 -20.49 -19.26 33.99
C GLY A 428 -19.19 -18.74 34.61
N ILE A 429 -18.36 -19.67 35.07
CA ILE A 429 -17.03 -19.37 35.64
C ILE A 429 -16.06 -19.08 34.50
N ARG A 430 -15.36 -17.95 34.57
CA ARG A 430 -14.34 -17.55 33.59
C ARG A 430 -13.12 -18.46 33.69
N THR A 431 -12.82 -19.18 32.61
CA THR A 431 -11.60 -19.97 32.48
C THR A 431 -10.40 -19.07 32.15
N LEU A 432 -9.18 -19.61 32.27
CA LEU A 432 -7.97 -18.90 31.83
C LEU A 432 -8.02 -18.57 30.33
N ALA A 433 -8.52 -19.51 29.51
CA ALA A 433 -8.68 -19.30 28.08
C ALA A 433 -9.68 -18.17 27.75
N ASP A 434 -10.76 -18.05 28.52
CA ASP A 434 -11.70 -16.93 28.37
C ASP A 434 -11.03 -15.60 28.69
N LYS A 435 -10.16 -15.58 29.72
CA LYS A 435 -9.41 -14.37 30.09
C LYS A 435 -8.41 -13.95 29.03
N GLU A 436 -7.70 -14.91 28.42
CA GLU A 436 -6.75 -14.68 27.31
C GLU A 436 -7.46 -14.22 26.03
N LYS A 437 -8.64 -14.78 25.75
CA LYS A 437 -9.47 -14.35 24.62
C LYS A 437 -9.93 -12.90 24.79
N LEU A 438 -10.39 -12.55 26.00
CA LEU A 438 -10.82 -11.18 26.31
C LEU A 438 -9.66 -10.19 26.20
N LEU A 439 -8.48 -10.55 26.71
CA LEU A 439 -7.25 -9.77 26.53
C LEU A 439 -6.94 -9.52 25.05
N SER A 440 -7.04 -10.56 24.22
CA SER A 440 -6.82 -10.47 22.78
C SER A 440 -7.85 -9.56 22.10
N SER A 441 -9.10 -9.61 22.54
CA SER A 441 -10.16 -8.71 22.07
C SER A 441 -9.91 -7.24 22.43
N TYR A 442 -9.48 -6.93 23.65
CA TYR A 442 -9.09 -5.54 23.99
C TYR A 442 -7.87 -5.07 23.20
N GLN A 443 -6.89 -5.95 22.94
CA GLN A 443 -5.73 -5.62 22.12
C GLN A 443 -6.15 -5.28 20.68
N ARG A 444 -7.07 -6.06 20.10
CA ARG A 444 -7.63 -5.79 18.76
C ARG A 444 -8.37 -4.46 18.73
N LEU A 445 -9.28 -4.23 19.69
CA LEU A 445 -10.04 -2.98 19.77
C LEU A 445 -9.11 -1.77 19.86
N ALA A 446 -8.09 -1.83 20.73
CA ALA A 446 -7.12 -0.75 20.87
C ALA A 446 -6.39 -0.46 19.54
N LEU A 447 -5.91 -1.52 18.87
CA LEU A 447 -5.20 -1.39 17.60
C LEU A 447 -6.10 -0.86 16.48
N ASP A 448 -7.34 -1.32 16.38
CA ASP A 448 -8.26 -0.88 15.34
C ASP A 448 -8.77 0.55 15.57
N CYS A 449 -8.93 0.98 16.83
CA CYS A 449 -9.13 2.39 17.18
C CYS A 449 -7.93 3.26 16.77
N VAL A 450 -6.69 2.81 17.02
CA VAL A 450 -5.49 3.54 16.58
C VAL A 450 -5.39 3.62 15.05
N LYS A 451 -5.68 2.54 14.32
CA LYS A 451 -5.74 2.54 12.85
C LYS A 451 -6.80 3.52 12.34
N ALA A 452 -7.99 3.55 12.93
CA ALA A 452 -9.05 4.50 12.57
C ALA A 452 -8.61 5.94 12.82
N LEU A 453 -7.98 6.20 13.97
CA LEU A 453 -7.44 7.52 14.30
C LEU A 453 -6.39 7.98 13.27
N LEU A 454 -5.39 7.13 12.98
CA LEU A 454 -4.36 7.44 11.98
C LEU A 454 -4.95 7.72 10.59
N PHE A 455 -6.02 7.00 10.21
CA PHE A 455 -6.72 7.24 8.95
C PHE A 455 -7.45 8.60 8.93
N VAL A 456 -8.16 8.95 10.00
CA VAL A 456 -8.87 10.23 10.13
C VAL A 456 -7.88 11.41 10.09
N GLU A 457 -6.70 11.27 10.70
CA GLU A 457 -5.69 12.33 10.70
C GLU A 457 -4.98 12.51 9.36
N LEU A 458 -4.64 11.41 8.66
CA LEU A 458 -3.68 11.45 7.55
C LEU A 458 -4.31 11.26 6.17
N GLU A 459 -5.41 10.50 6.07
CA GLU A 459 -5.98 10.09 4.79
C GLU A 459 -7.25 10.87 4.44
N MET A 460 -8.10 11.13 5.44
CA MET A 460 -9.36 11.86 5.25
C MET A 460 -9.19 13.26 4.64
N PRO A 461 -8.24 14.11 5.10
CA PRO A 461 -8.07 15.45 4.52
C PRO A 461 -7.71 15.44 3.03
N LYS A 462 -7.11 14.35 2.52
CA LYS A 462 -6.73 14.19 1.11
C LYS A 462 -7.91 13.82 0.20
N MET A 463 -9.00 13.30 0.79
CA MET A 463 -10.15 12.78 0.04
C MET A 463 -11.21 13.85 -0.24
N LEU A 464 -11.29 14.86 0.62
CA LEU A 464 -12.22 15.96 0.43
C LEU A 464 -11.77 16.80 -0.77
N PRO A 465 -12.71 17.24 -1.63
CA PRO A 465 -12.40 18.29 -2.58
C PRO A 465 -11.81 19.48 -1.82
N ALA A 466 -10.75 20.11 -2.35
CA ALA A 466 -10.48 21.49 -1.96
C ALA A 466 -11.80 22.24 -2.19
N GLN A 467 -12.32 22.93 -1.18
CA GLN A 467 -13.50 23.78 -1.33
C GLN A 467 -13.14 24.94 -2.28
N GLU A 468 -13.10 24.67 -3.58
CA GLU A 468 -13.27 25.67 -4.62
C GLU A 468 -14.76 25.70 -4.95
N GLN A 469 -15.45 26.66 -4.33
CA GLN A 469 -16.68 27.31 -4.78
C GLN A 469 -17.55 26.51 -5.78
N ALA A 470 -18.19 25.44 -5.31
CA ALA A 470 -19.43 24.95 -5.92
C ALA A 470 -20.63 25.80 -5.43
N SER A 471 -20.49 27.12 -5.55
CA SER A 471 -21.58 28.09 -5.44
C SER A 471 -21.86 28.56 -6.85
N ASN A 472 -22.47 27.72 -7.70
CA ASN A 472 -23.22 28.11 -8.90
C ASN A 472 -23.57 26.85 -9.73
N PHE A 473 -24.48 26.01 -9.25
CA PHE A 473 -25.33 25.20 -10.12
C PHE A 473 -26.65 24.87 -9.41
N ILE A 474 -27.32 25.91 -8.92
CA ILE A 474 -28.78 25.92 -8.75
C ILE A 474 -29.25 27.27 -9.28
N MET A 475 -30.17 27.24 -10.25
CA MET A 475 -30.86 28.34 -10.93
C MET A 475 -30.39 28.66 -12.36
N ALA A 476 -31.01 27.97 -13.32
CA ALA A 476 -31.82 28.65 -14.33
C ALA A 476 -32.96 27.69 -14.74
N MET A 477 -34.17 28.26 -14.79
CA MET A 477 -35.42 27.63 -15.22
C MET A 477 -35.35 27.04 -16.63
#